data_AF-A0A973Z4E7-F1
#
_entry.id   AF-A0A973Z4E7-F1
#
_cell.length_a   1.000
_cell.length_b   1.000
_cell.length_c   1.000
_cell.angle_alpha   90.00
_cell.angle_beta   90.00
_cell.angle_gamma   90.00
#
_symmetry.space_group_name_H-M   'P 1'
#
loop_
_entity.id
_entity.type
_entity.pdbx_description
1 polymer ?
#
loop_
_entity_poly.entity_id
_entity_poly.type
_entity_poly.pdbx_seq_one_letter_code
_entity_poly.pdbx_strand_id
1 'polypeptide(L)'
;MKVRSFLVAAVVTAALIPSPAYAWGKTGHRVVAALADAQLSGLTRAHVKELLGVESLDEAATWPDEMRSAPGQFWQKTSTPWHYVTLNGVVYDHAPSEGDALEALNKFSATLRDPNATLGDKQLALRFVVHLVGDLHQPLHVGKCCDKGGNDVKVKW
;
A
#
# COMPACT_ATOMS: atom_id res chain seq x y z
N MET A 1 -36.40 -33.84 11.78
CA MET A 1 -35.01 -33.95 11.29
C MET A 1 -34.74 -33.20 9.99
N LYS A 2 -35.61 -33.24 8.97
CA LYS A 2 -35.34 -32.66 7.64
C LYS A 2 -35.04 -31.14 7.64
N VAL A 3 -35.80 -30.33 8.39
CA VAL A 3 -35.64 -28.85 8.40
C VAL A 3 -34.27 -28.40 8.96
N ARG A 4 -33.75 -29.07 10.00
CA ARG A 4 -32.42 -28.79 10.55
C ARG A 4 -31.31 -29.11 9.55
N SER A 5 -31.43 -30.22 8.81
CA SER A 5 -30.46 -30.59 7.77
C SER A 5 -30.46 -29.60 6.60
N PHE A 6 -31.63 -29.07 6.20
CA PHE A 6 -31.73 -28.01 5.19
C PHE A 6 -31.12 -26.68 5.66
N LEU A 7 -31.34 -26.30 6.92
CA LEU A 7 -30.74 -25.09 7.51
C LEU A 7 -29.20 -25.20 7.59
N VAL A 8 -28.68 -26.35 8.01
CA VAL A 8 -27.22 -26.58 8.06
C VAL A 8 -26.62 -26.54 6.66
N ALA A 9 -27.26 -27.19 5.68
CA ALA A 9 -26.81 -27.13 4.29
C ALA A 9 -26.80 -25.69 3.74
N ALA A 10 -27.85 -24.90 3.98
CA ALA A 10 -27.94 -23.52 3.53
C ALA A 10 -26.85 -22.61 4.16
N VAL A 11 -26.56 -22.79 5.46
CA VAL A 11 -25.49 -22.05 6.14
C VAL A 11 -24.12 -22.42 5.59
N VAL A 12 -23.86 -23.72 5.35
CA VAL A 12 -22.60 -24.18 4.74
C VAL A 12 -22.45 -23.64 3.32
N THR A 13 -23.51 -23.63 2.50
CA THR A 13 -23.45 -23.07 1.15
C THR A 13 -23.24 -21.56 1.14
N ALA A 14 -23.86 -20.82 2.07
CA ALA A 14 -23.64 -19.38 2.20
C ALA A 14 -22.21 -19.04 2.64
N ALA A 15 -21.59 -19.88 3.47
CA ALA A 15 -20.19 -19.73 3.89
C ALA A 15 -19.16 -20.06 2.78
N LEU A 16 -19.60 -20.68 1.68
CA LEU A 16 -18.76 -21.01 0.53
C LEU A 16 -18.84 -19.94 -0.58
N ILE A 17 -19.63 -18.87 -0.39
CA ILE A 17 -19.67 -17.76 -1.34
C ILE A 17 -18.36 -16.98 -1.21
N PRO A 18 -17.51 -16.93 -2.25
CA PRO A 18 -16.28 -16.15 -2.20
C PRO A 18 -16.63 -14.68 -2.00
N SER A 19 -16.07 -14.08 -0.95
CA SER A 19 -16.20 -12.64 -0.71
C SER A 19 -15.32 -11.87 -1.69
N PRO A 20 -15.72 -10.66 -2.12
CA PRO A 20 -14.87 -9.76 -2.86
C PRO A 20 -13.50 -9.59 -2.23
N ALA A 21 -12.47 -10.04 -2.95
CA ALA A 21 -11.11 -9.62 -2.71
C ALA A 21 -11.04 -8.15 -3.13
N TYR A 22 -11.30 -7.24 -2.19
CA TYR A 22 -10.99 -5.83 -2.36
C TYR A 22 -9.47 -5.68 -2.35
N ALA A 23 -8.83 -5.94 -3.50
CA ALA A 23 -7.43 -5.62 -3.69
C ALA A 23 -7.23 -4.13 -3.39
N TRP A 24 -6.13 -3.78 -2.73
CA TRP A 24 -5.79 -2.38 -2.50
C TRP A 24 -5.59 -1.70 -3.87
N GLY A 25 -6.61 -0.95 -4.30
CA GLY A 25 -6.50 0.08 -5.31
C GLY A 25 -6.69 1.44 -4.64
N LYS A 26 -7.16 2.44 -5.39
CA LYS A 26 -7.39 3.79 -4.83
C LYS A 26 -8.24 3.79 -3.56
N THR A 27 -9.35 3.05 -3.54
CA THR A 27 -10.23 2.95 -2.36
C THR A 27 -9.50 2.37 -1.16
N GLY A 28 -8.67 1.36 -1.39
CA GLY A 28 -7.90 0.73 -0.34
C GLY A 28 -6.95 1.70 0.36
N HIS A 29 -6.09 2.38 -0.41
CA HIS A 29 -5.16 3.37 0.14
C HIS A 29 -5.87 4.49 0.88
N ARG A 30 -7.01 4.98 0.34
CA ARG A 30 -7.82 6.00 1.00
C ARG A 30 -8.36 5.52 2.35
N VAL A 31 -8.82 4.27 2.43
CA VAL A 31 -9.31 3.69 3.70
C VAL A 31 -8.18 3.56 4.72
N VAL A 32 -7.00 3.05 4.33
CA VAL A 32 -5.84 2.97 5.23
C VAL A 32 -5.47 4.36 5.76
N ALA A 33 -5.40 5.34 4.87
CA ALA A 33 -5.04 6.71 5.22
C ALA A 33 -6.08 7.39 6.11
N ALA A 34 -7.38 7.20 5.84
CA ALA A 34 -8.44 7.74 6.69
C ALA A 34 -8.40 7.14 8.11
N LEU A 35 -8.14 5.83 8.23
CA LEU A 35 -7.95 5.18 9.51
C LEU A 35 -6.69 5.69 10.23
N ALA A 36 -5.58 5.86 9.51
CA ALA A 36 -4.35 6.42 10.07
C ALA A 36 -4.57 7.86 10.56
N ASP A 37 -5.22 8.71 9.74
CA ASP A 37 -5.53 10.09 10.08
C ASP A 37 -6.37 10.17 11.36
N ALA A 38 -7.41 9.33 11.51
CA ALA A 38 -8.24 9.27 12.72
C ALA A 38 -7.44 8.92 14.00
N GLN A 39 -6.31 8.22 13.87
CA GLN A 39 -5.47 7.78 14.99
C GLN A 39 -4.28 8.72 15.26
N LEU A 40 -4.04 9.76 14.44
CA LEU A 40 -2.94 10.69 14.66
C LEU A 40 -3.12 11.47 15.96
N SER A 41 -2.03 11.57 16.73
CA SER A 41 -1.94 12.53 17.84
C SER A 41 -2.14 13.96 17.33
N GLY A 42 -2.57 14.87 18.22
CA GLY A 42 -2.77 16.28 17.85
C GLY A 42 -1.51 16.94 17.26
N LEU A 43 -0.34 16.64 17.84
CA LEU A 43 0.95 17.16 17.34
C LEU A 43 1.29 16.57 15.96
N THR A 44 1.13 15.26 15.77
CA THR A 44 1.40 14.61 14.48
C THR A 44 0.47 15.14 13.40
N ARG A 45 -0.82 15.31 13.71
CA ARG A 45 -1.81 15.87 12.79
C ARG A 45 -1.45 17.30 12.37
N ALA A 46 -0.98 18.14 13.32
CA ALA A 46 -0.54 19.49 13.00
C ALA A 46 0.63 19.48 12.00
N HIS A 47 1.66 18.66 12.22
CA HIS A 47 2.79 18.55 11.31
C HIS A 47 2.41 17.96 9.94
N VAL A 48 1.52 16.95 9.90
CA VAL A 48 1.00 16.42 8.64
C VAL A 48 0.28 17.52 7.85
N LYS A 49 -0.54 18.35 8.52
CA LYS A 49 -1.22 19.48 7.91
C LYS A 49 -0.27 20.57 7.43
N GLU A 50 0.81 20.84 8.17
CA GLU A 50 1.87 21.77 7.71
C GLU A 50 2.55 21.28 6.44
N LEU A 51 2.80 19.96 6.33
CA LEU A 51 3.42 19.37 5.14
C LEU A 51 2.47 19.33 3.95
N LEU A 52 1.23 18.84 4.13
CA LEU A 52 0.28 18.63 3.02
C LEU A 52 -0.54 19.87 2.65
N GLY A 53 -0.64 20.86 3.54
CA GLY A 53 -1.41 22.08 3.32
C GLY A 53 -2.90 21.79 3.19
N VAL A 54 -3.41 21.86 1.97
CA VAL A 54 -4.83 21.59 1.65
C VAL A 54 -5.10 20.15 1.21
N GLU A 55 -4.05 19.39 0.88
CA GLU A 55 -4.14 17.98 0.52
C GLU A 55 -4.46 17.15 1.77
N SER A 56 -5.45 16.27 1.65
CA SER A 56 -5.83 15.32 2.69
C SER A 56 -4.89 14.11 2.70
N LEU A 57 -4.83 13.39 3.84
CA LEU A 57 -3.96 12.21 3.96
C LEU A 57 -4.38 11.09 2.99
N ASP A 58 -5.69 10.98 2.70
CA ASP A 58 -6.23 9.99 1.76
C ASP A 58 -5.98 10.35 0.28
N GLU A 59 -5.92 11.63 -0.07
CA GLU A 59 -5.41 12.06 -1.39
C GLU A 59 -3.90 11.76 -1.53
N ALA A 60 -3.12 12.11 -0.51
CA ALA A 60 -1.68 11.83 -0.46
C ALA A 60 -1.37 10.33 -0.61
N ALA A 61 -2.23 9.46 -0.07
CA ALA A 61 -2.06 8.02 -0.09
C ALA A 61 -2.23 7.38 -1.47
N THR A 62 -2.96 8.01 -2.40
CA THR A 62 -3.10 7.50 -3.77
C THR A 62 -2.09 8.10 -4.74
N TRP A 63 -1.45 9.19 -4.34
CA TRP A 63 -0.64 10.02 -5.22
C TRP A 63 0.56 9.31 -5.87
N PRO A 64 1.35 8.45 -5.16
CA PRO A 64 2.47 7.75 -5.80
C PRO A 64 2.09 6.89 -7.00
N ASP A 65 0.96 6.18 -6.93
CA ASP A 65 0.42 5.41 -8.05
C ASP A 65 -0.06 6.29 -9.20
N GLU A 66 -0.70 7.41 -8.89
CA GLU A 66 -1.15 8.38 -9.91
C GLU A 66 0.02 8.97 -10.68
N MET A 67 1.12 9.25 -9.97
CA MET A 67 2.34 9.81 -10.53
C MET A 67 3.18 8.79 -11.31
N ARG A 68 2.92 7.49 -11.21
CA ARG A 68 3.69 6.44 -11.90
C ARG A 68 3.73 6.63 -13.43
N SER A 69 2.70 7.26 -14.00
CA SER A 69 2.63 7.61 -15.43
C SER A 69 3.17 8.99 -15.79
N ALA A 70 3.55 9.81 -14.81
CA ALA A 70 4.04 11.16 -15.04
C ALA A 70 5.34 11.14 -15.86
N PRO A 71 5.60 12.19 -16.66
CA PRO A 71 6.87 12.31 -17.36
C PRO A 71 8.02 12.45 -16.36
N GLY A 72 9.12 11.71 -16.58
CA GLY A 72 10.33 11.81 -15.79
C GLY A 72 10.93 10.46 -15.42
N GLN A 73 12.26 10.41 -15.38
CA GLN A 73 13.00 9.17 -15.07
C GLN A 73 12.64 8.62 -13.69
N PHE A 74 12.43 9.50 -12.72
CA PHE A 74 12.06 9.10 -11.37
C PHE A 74 10.78 8.26 -11.36
N TRP A 75 9.70 8.76 -11.95
CA TRP A 75 8.40 8.09 -11.97
C TRP A 75 8.39 6.84 -12.85
N GLN A 76 8.96 6.93 -14.05
CA GLN A 76 8.88 5.88 -15.05
C GLN A 76 9.85 4.72 -14.82
N LYS A 77 10.91 4.92 -14.02
CA LYS A 77 11.97 3.92 -13.83
C LYS A 77 12.35 3.71 -12.39
N THR A 78 12.53 4.78 -11.62
CA THR A 78 13.11 4.70 -10.28
C THR A 78 12.11 4.28 -9.22
N SER A 79 10.91 4.87 -9.18
CA SER A 79 9.93 4.59 -8.12
C SER A 79 9.05 3.38 -8.39
N THR A 80 9.03 2.88 -9.63
CA THR A 80 8.18 1.76 -10.06
C THR A 80 8.38 0.46 -9.25
N PRO A 81 9.62 0.05 -8.89
CA PRO A 81 9.86 -1.15 -8.08
C PRO A 81 9.48 -1.00 -6.61
N TRP A 82 9.28 0.23 -6.14
CA TRP A 82 9.10 0.53 -4.72
C TRP A 82 7.71 0.20 -4.19
N HIS A 83 6.82 -0.43 -4.97
CA HIS A 83 5.44 -0.73 -4.56
C HIS A 83 5.25 -2.17 -4.06
N TYR A 84 6.31 -2.98 -4.07
CA TYR A 84 6.24 -4.38 -3.68
C TYR A 84 7.58 -4.87 -3.13
N VAL A 85 7.55 -6.06 -2.54
CA VAL A 85 8.71 -6.84 -2.11
C VAL A 85 8.58 -8.24 -2.71
N THR A 86 9.69 -8.79 -3.20
CA THR A 86 9.74 -10.18 -3.69
C THR A 86 10.39 -11.07 -2.66
N LEU A 87 9.67 -12.08 -2.19
CA LEU A 87 10.17 -13.05 -1.20
C LEU A 87 10.91 -14.21 -1.87
N ASN A 88 11.95 -14.69 -1.19
CA ASN A 88 12.57 -15.97 -1.44
C ASN A 88 11.83 -17.06 -0.65
N GLY A 89 10.80 -17.63 -1.27
CA GLY A 89 9.87 -18.53 -0.59
C GLY A 89 8.95 -17.76 0.37
N VAL A 90 9.23 -17.81 1.67
CA VAL A 90 8.48 -17.05 2.71
C VAL A 90 9.36 -16.08 3.48
N VAL A 91 10.64 -15.97 3.08
CA VAL A 91 11.63 -15.15 3.74
C VAL A 91 11.92 -13.94 2.86
N TYR A 92 11.93 -12.77 3.48
CA TYR A 92 12.54 -11.60 2.89
C TYR A 92 14.05 -11.67 3.15
N ASP A 93 14.86 -11.71 2.09
CA ASP A 93 16.31 -11.81 2.20
C ASP A 93 17.02 -10.47 1.93
N HIS A 94 16.75 -9.84 0.80
CA HIS A 94 17.32 -8.57 0.36
C HIS A 94 16.44 -7.89 -0.69
N ALA A 95 16.58 -6.57 -0.79
CA ALA A 95 16.05 -5.83 -1.92
C ALA A 95 16.92 -6.02 -3.18
N PRO A 96 16.34 -5.94 -4.37
CA PRO A 96 17.10 -5.88 -5.62
C PRO A 96 17.83 -4.53 -5.75
N SER A 97 18.73 -4.41 -6.73
CA SER A 97 19.60 -3.22 -6.90
C SER A 97 18.85 -1.89 -7.08
N GLU A 98 17.66 -1.95 -7.63
CA GLU A 98 16.74 -0.84 -7.86
C GLU A 98 15.95 -0.42 -6.60
N GLY A 99 16.09 -1.19 -5.51
CA GLY A 99 15.33 -1.06 -4.28
C GLY A 99 13.93 -1.67 -4.38
N ASP A 100 13.26 -1.75 -3.23
CA ASP A 100 11.89 -2.26 -3.10
C ASP A 100 11.06 -1.40 -2.13
N ALA A 101 9.84 -1.83 -1.83
CA ALA A 101 8.97 -1.08 -0.93
C ALA A 101 9.55 -0.91 0.49
N LEU A 102 10.30 -1.88 0.99
CA LEU A 102 10.85 -1.80 2.34
C LEU A 102 12.04 -0.82 2.40
N GLU A 103 12.95 -0.87 1.43
CA GLU A 103 14.03 0.11 1.33
C GLU A 103 13.50 1.53 1.08
N ALA A 104 12.50 1.69 0.21
CA ALA A 104 11.88 2.97 -0.06
C ALA A 104 11.18 3.52 1.19
N LEU A 105 10.44 2.68 1.94
CA LEU A 105 9.82 3.07 3.20
C LEU A 105 10.86 3.56 4.22
N ASN A 106 11.98 2.85 4.35
CA ASN A 106 13.07 3.25 5.23
C ASN A 106 13.69 4.59 4.81
N LYS A 107 13.97 4.75 3.51
CA LYS A 107 14.51 5.99 2.93
C LYS A 107 13.59 7.18 3.19
N PHE A 108 12.31 7.08 2.83
CA PHE A 108 11.38 8.20 3.00
C PHE A 108 11.07 8.47 4.47
N SER A 109 11.04 7.45 5.32
CA SER A 109 10.95 7.64 6.77
C SER A 109 12.15 8.41 7.32
N ALA A 110 13.36 8.17 6.80
CA ALA A 110 14.55 8.93 7.17
C ALA A 110 14.45 10.39 6.68
N THR A 111 14.02 10.62 5.44
CA THR A 111 13.79 11.98 4.89
C THR A 111 12.77 12.78 5.71
N LEU A 112 11.68 12.15 6.18
CA LEU A 112 10.71 12.81 7.05
C LEU A 112 11.34 13.28 8.37
N ARG A 113 12.26 12.50 8.93
CA ARG A 113 12.94 12.78 10.20
C ARG A 113 14.11 13.75 10.06
N ASP A 114 14.68 13.90 8.87
CA ASP A 114 15.83 14.78 8.64
C ASP A 114 15.44 16.26 8.79
N PRO A 115 16.03 17.01 9.75
CA PRO A 115 15.75 18.44 9.90
C PRO A 115 16.25 19.30 8.73
N ASN A 116 17.18 18.79 7.91
CA ASN A 116 17.76 19.51 6.78
C ASN A 116 17.05 19.22 5.45
N ALA A 117 16.15 18.24 5.42
CA ALA A 117 15.39 17.93 4.21
C ALA A 117 14.48 19.10 3.83
N THR A 118 14.38 19.37 2.52
CA THR A 118 13.53 20.45 2.02
C THR A 118 12.05 20.13 2.27
N LEU A 119 11.20 21.15 2.22
CA LEU A 119 9.75 20.96 2.30
C LEU A 119 9.24 20.00 1.21
N GLY A 120 9.73 20.16 -0.03
CA GLY A 120 9.36 19.29 -1.14
C GLY A 120 9.76 17.84 -0.93
N ASP A 121 10.96 17.60 -0.38
CA ASP A 121 11.42 16.24 -0.07
C ASP A 121 10.58 15.60 1.03
N LYS A 122 10.22 16.37 2.07
CA LYS A 122 9.35 15.88 3.15
C LYS A 122 7.93 15.60 2.66
N GLN A 123 7.39 16.43 1.76
CA GLN A 123 6.09 16.20 1.13
C GLN A 123 6.09 14.92 0.30
N LEU A 124 7.11 14.76 -0.56
CA LEU A 124 7.29 13.55 -1.36
C LEU A 124 7.40 12.32 -0.45
N ALA A 125 8.23 12.42 0.60
CA ALA A 125 8.44 11.36 1.55
C ALA A 125 7.15 10.99 2.31
N LEU A 126 6.34 11.97 2.73
CA LEU A 126 5.08 11.70 3.42
C LEU A 126 4.11 10.91 2.53
N ARG A 127 3.95 11.32 1.26
CA ARG A 127 3.09 10.62 0.29
C ARG A 127 3.53 9.18 0.09
N PHE A 128 4.83 8.95 -0.10
CA PHE A 128 5.36 7.59 -0.21
C PHE A 128 5.20 6.79 1.09
N VAL A 129 5.49 7.33 2.27
CA VAL A 129 5.35 6.58 3.53
C VAL A 129 3.92 6.11 3.74
N VAL A 130 2.92 6.97 3.53
CA VAL A 130 1.51 6.61 3.68
C VAL A 130 1.09 5.54 2.67
N HIS A 131 1.52 5.68 1.41
CA HIS A 131 1.22 4.73 0.35
C HIS A 131 1.86 3.35 0.58
N LEU A 132 3.17 3.33 0.86
CA LEU A 132 3.98 2.11 0.98
C LEU A 132 3.62 1.27 2.19
N VAL A 133 3.21 1.89 3.30
CA VAL A 133 2.65 1.14 4.42
C VAL A 133 1.39 0.40 3.97
N GLY A 134 0.52 1.01 3.15
CA GLY A 134 -0.63 0.31 2.56
C GLY A 134 -0.22 -0.85 1.66
N ASP A 135 0.73 -0.62 0.74
CA ASP A 135 1.24 -1.64 -0.17
C ASP A 135 1.82 -2.85 0.55
N LEU A 136 2.65 -2.63 1.58
CA LEU A 136 3.26 -3.71 2.35
C LEU A 136 2.24 -4.55 3.15
N HIS A 137 1.02 -4.05 3.35
CA HIS A 137 -0.09 -4.81 3.93
C HIS A 137 -0.98 -5.49 2.85
N GLN A 138 -0.68 -5.32 1.55
CA GLN A 138 -1.26 -6.11 0.46
C GLN A 138 -0.52 -7.45 0.35
N PRO A 139 -1.16 -8.61 0.60
CA PRO A 139 -0.46 -9.89 0.53
C PRO A 139 0.23 -10.18 -0.82
N LEU A 140 -0.37 -9.75 -1.93
CA LEU A 140 0.19 -9.92 -3.28
C LEU A 140 1.27 -8.88 -3.62
N HIS A 141 1.43 -7.78 -2.87
CA HIS A 141 2.62 -6.92 -2.99
C HIS A 141 3.80 -7.45 -2.18
N VAL A 142 3.58 -8.42 -1.29
CA VAL A 142 4.63 -9.13 -0.55
C VAL A 142 4.65 -10.60 -1.02
N GLY A 143 4.81 -10.76 -2.32
CA GLY A 143 4.63 -12.02 -3.04
C GLY A 143 5.93 -12.79 -3.27
N LYS A 144 5.80 -14.02 -3.75
CA LYS A 144 6.94 -14.79 -4.26
C LYS A 144 7.38 -14.27 -5.63
N CYS A 145 8.58 -14.67 -6.03
CA CYS A 145 9.02 -14.41 -7.40
C CYS A 145 8.08 -15.02 -8.44
N CYS A 146 8.28 -14.55 -9.66
CA CYS A 146 8.01 -15.29 -10.89
C CYS A 146 6.55 -15.30 -11.38
N ASP A 147 5.60 -14.74 -10.63
CA ASP A 147 4.23 -14.45 -11.10
C ASP A 147 3.81 -12.98 -10.92
N LYS A 148 4.80 -12.12 -10.58
CA LYS A 148 4.63 -10.69 -10.28
C LYS A 148 3.60 -10.45 -9.16
N GLY A 149 3.65 -11.23 -8.08
CA GLY A 149 2.67 -11.11 -7.00
C GLY A 149 1.28 -11.53 -7.47
N GLY A 150 1.19 -12.64 -8.19
CA GLY A 150 -0.06 -13.17 -8.72
C GLY A 150 -0.65 -12.43 -9.94
N ASN A 151 -0.05 -11.35 -10.44
CA ASN A 151 -0.56 -10.62 -11.63
C ASN A 151 -0.57 -11.48 -12.91
N ASP A 152 0.34 -12.45 -13.01
CA ASP A 152 0.37 -13.37 -14.14
C ASP A 152 -0.64 -14.53 -13.98
N VAL A 153 -1.25 -14.70 -12.80
CA VAL A 153 -2.28 -15.72 -12.51
C VAL A 153 -3.65 -15.21 -12.97
N LYS A 154 -4.23 -15.85 -13.99
CA LYS A 154 -5.55 -15.47 -14.52
C LYS A 154 -6.66 -16.12 -13.71
N VAL A 155 -7.60 -15.31 -13.25
CA VAL A 155 -8.80 -15.74 -12.50
C VAL A 155 -10.07 -15.26 -13.20
N LYS A 156 -11.22 -15.84 -12.84
CA LYS A 156 -12.54 -15.30 -13.15
C LYS A 156 -13.11 -14.75 -11.84
N TRP A 157 -13.41 -13.45 -11.83
CA TRP A 157 -13.91 -12.71 -10.69
C TRP A 157 -15.21 -12.01 -11.07
#